data_AF-A0A7I0J6I4-F1
#
_entry.id   AF-A0A7I0J6I4-F1
#
_cell.length_a   1.000
_cell.length_b   1.000
_cell.length_c   1.000
_cell.angle_alpha   90.00
_cell.angle_beta   90.00
_cell.angle_gamma   90.00
#
_symmetry.space_group_name_H-M   'P 1'
#
loop_
_entity.id
_entity.type
_entity.pdbx_description
1 polymer ?
#
loop_
_entity_poly.entity_id
_entity_poly.type
_entity_poly.pdbx_seq_one_letter_code
_entity_poly.pdbx_strand_id
1 'polypeptide(L)'
;REKKVSAVEAMEAQLARIALVNPLLNAIVTLDEEAARAGAKAADLAVARGDALGPLNGVPVTLKDGHATAGMRTTVGLTAWADYVPSADSTVAARLRKAG
;
A
#
# COMPACT_ATOMS: atom_id res chain seq x y z
N ARG A 1 2.59 -17.01 6.74
CA ARG A 1 2.27 -18.10 5.77
C ARG A 1 1.41 -19.23 6.37
N GLU A 2 1.34 -19.39 7.69
CA GLU A 2 0.49 -20.39 8.39
C GLU A 2 -1.04 -20.18 8.25
N LYS A 3 -1.48 -19.23 7.42
CA LYS A 3 -2.90 -18.90 7.16
C LYS A 3 -3.74 -18.62 8.41
N LYS A 4 -3.11 -18.06 9.46
CA LYS A 4 -3.80 -17.61 10.68
C LYS A 4 -4.57 -16.30 10.53
N VAL A 5 -4.14 -15.46 9.58
CA VAL A 5 -4.73 -14.17 9.21
C VAL A 5 -4.56 -14.02 7.70
N SER A 6 -5.60 -13.58 7.00
CA SER A 6 -5.60 -13.24 5.58
C SER A 6 -5.01 -11.84 5.33
N ALA A 7 -4.56 -11.58 4.11
CA ALA A 7 -4.11 -10.25 3.72
C ALA A 7 -5.24 -9.22 3.81
N VAL A 8 -6.47 -9.62 3.47
CA VAL A 8 -7.66 -8.78 3.62
C VAL A 8 -7.90 -8.41 5.09
N GLU A 9 -7.89 -9.38 6.02
CA GLU A 9 -8.07 -9.09 7.45
C GLU A 9 -6.98 -8.17 7.99
N ALA A 10 -5.72 -8.40 7.60
CA ALA A 10 -4.61 -7.54 7.98
C ALA A 10 -4.77 -6.11 7.45
N MET A 11 -5.18 -5.95 6.18
CA MET A 11 -5.39 -4.65 5.56
C MET A 11 -6.56 -3.89 6.19
N GLU A 12 -7.71 -4.53 6.40
CA GLU A 12 -8.86 -3.89 7.05
C GLU A 12 -8.52 -3.43 8.49
N ALA A 13 -7.73 -4.22 9.22
CA ALA A 13 -7.25 -3.81 10.54
C ALA A 13 -6.36 -2.55 10.48
N GLN A 14 -5.51 -2.41 9.45
CA GLN A 14 -4.70 -1.19 9.27
C GLN A 14 -5.56 0.00 8.84
N LEU A 15 -6.49 -0.18 7.90
CA LEU A 15 -7.38 0.90 7.44
C LEU A 15 -8.25 1.43 8.60
N ALA A 16 -8.79 0.53 9.43
CA ALA A 16 -9.53 0.92 10.64
C ALA A 16 -8.65 1.72 11.61
N ARG A 17 -7.39 1.29 11.81
CA ARG A 17 -6.45 2.00 12.67
C ARG A 17 -6.06 3.38 12.11
N ILE A 18 -5.86 3.48 10.79
CA ILE A 18 -5.59 4.75 10.11
C ILE A 18 -6.78 5.70 10.30
N ALA A 19 -8.00 5.24 10.06
CA ALA A 19 -9.21 6.06 10.24
C ALA A 19 -9.34 6.62 11.65
N LEU A 20 -9.00 5.82 12.68
CA LEU A 20 -9.08 6.24 14.07
C LEU A 20 -7.96 7.21 14.49
N VAL A 21 -6.73 6.95 14.06
CA VAL A 21 -5.53 7.59 14.64
C VAL A 21 -4.95 8.68 13.74
N ASN A 22 -5.04 8.54 12.42
CA ASN A 22 -4.42 9.49 11.49
C ASN A 22 -4.99 10.91 11.57
N PRO A 23 -6.28 11.17 11.90
CA PRO A 23 -6.77 12.53 12.10
C PRO A 23 -6.03 13.30 13.21
N LEU A 24 -5.42 12.59 14.18
CA LEU A 24 -4.66 13.19 15.27
C LEU A 24 -3.16 13.34 14.94
N LEU A 25 -2.61 12.43 14.12
CA LEU A 25 -1.18 12.39 13.81
C LEU A 25 -0.81 13.07 12.49
N ASN A 26 -1.72 13.07 11.52
CA ASN A 26 -1.49 13.51 10.16
C ASN A 26 -0.26 12.84 9.50
N ALA A 27 -0.11 11.53 9.68
CA ALA A 27 1.03 10.76 9.19
C ALA A 27 0.85 10.24 7.75
N ILE A 28 -0.38 9.95 7.34
CA ILE A 28 -0.74 9.51 5.99
C ILE A 28 -1.31 10.71 5.22
N VAL A 29 -0.58 11.15 4.18
CA VAL A 29 -0.93 12.35 3.40
C VAL A 29 -1.75 12.04 2.14
N THR A 30 -1.66 10.81 1.64
CA THR A 30 -2.47 10.27 0.54
C THR A 30 -2.79 8.83 0.90
N LEU A 31 -4.07 8.46 0.86
CA LEU A 31 -4.55 7.10 1.12
C LEU A 31 -5.44 6.67 -0.03
N ASP A 32 -5.08 5.55 -0.67
CA ASP A 32 -5.91 4.89 -1.67
C ASP A 32 -6.41 3.56 -1.07
N GLU A 33 -7.57 3.62 -0.41
CA GLU A 33 -8.10 2.45 0.27
C GLU A 33 -8.61 1.39 -0.70
N GLU A 34 -9.08 1.79 -1.90
CA GLU A 34 -9.59 0.86 -2.90
C GLU A 34 -8.44 0.01 -3.46
N ALA A 35 -7.34 0.65 -3.87
CA ALA A 35 -6.16 -0.07 -4.33
C ALA A 35 -5.56 -0.94 -3.22
N ALA A 36 -5.56 -0.47 -1.96
CA ALA A 36 -5.08 -1.25 -0.83
C ALA A 36 -5.91 -2.54 -0.62
N ARG A 37 -7.24 -2.44 -0.67
CA ARG A 37 -8.14 -3.60 -0.58
C ARG A 37 -8.00 -4.54 -1.76
N ALA A 38 -7.87 -3.99 -2.98
CA ALA A 38 -7.66 -4.79 -4.18
C ALA A 38 -6.35 -5.59 -4.13
N GLY A 39 -5.25 -4.96 -3.67
CA GLY A 39 -3.96 -5.61 -3.46
C GLY A 39 -4.04 -6.75 -2.43
N ALA A 40 -4.70 -6.51 -1.30
CA ALA A 40 -4.91 -7.54 -0.29
C ALA A 40 -5.69 -8.76 -0.83
N LYS A 41 -6.78 -8.53 -1.56
CA LYS A 41 -7.54 -9.60 -2.23
C LYS A 41 -6.68 -10.38 -3.22
N ALA A 42 -5.87 -9.69 -4.02
CA ALA A 42 -4.96 -10.33 -4.97
C ALA A 42 -3.92 -11.23 -4.27
N ALA A 43 -3.38 -10.78 -3.13
CA ALA A 43 -2.43 -11.54 -2.32
C ALA A 43 -3.07 -12.82 -1.74
N ASP A 44 -4.31 -12.75 -1.24
CA ASP A 44 -5.04 -13.93 -0.76
C ASP A 44 -5.38 -14.92 -1.88
N LEU A 45 -5.76 -14.40 -3.06
CA LEU A 45 -6.00 -15.25 -4.23
C LEU A 45 -4.72 -15.96 -4.69
N ALA A 46 -3.56 -15.30 -4.65
CA ALA A 46 -2.28 -15.93 -4.98
C ALA A 46 -1.95 -17.07 -3.99
N VAL A 47 -2.23 -16.86 -2.69
CA VAL A 47 -2.10 -17.91 -1.66
C VAL A 47 -3.04 -19.09 -1.94
N ALA A 48 -4.29 -18.82 -2.33
CA ALA A 48 -5.29 -19.86 -2.62
C ALA A 48 -4.93 -20.70 -3.86
N ARG A 49 -4.35 -20.07 -4.89
CA ARG A 49 -3.88 -20.76 -6.11
C ARG A 49 -2.59 -21.56 -5.90
N GLY A 50 -1.85 -21.30 -4.83
CA GLY A 50 -0.54 -21.92 -4.60
C GLY A 50 0.58 -21.30 -5.44
N ASP A 51 0.44 -20.03 -5.81
CA ASP A 51 1.43 -19.32 -6.63
C ASP A 51 2.77 -19.17 -5.88
N ALA A 52 3.85 -18.92 -6.63
CA ALA A 52 5.13 -18.56 -6.04
C ALA A 52 5.03 -17.14 -5.41
N LEU A 53 4.92 -17.10 -4.08
CA LEU A 53 4.73 -15.84 -3.35
C LEU A 53 6.06 -15.14 -3.07
N GLY A 54 6.10 -13.84 -3.34
CA GLY A 54 7.19 -12.98 -2.90
C GLY A 54 7.31 -12.89 -1.37
N PRO A 55 8.41 -12.33 -0.85
CA PRO A 55 8.69 -12.30 0.58
C PRO A 55 7.73 -11.41 1.37
N LEU A 56 7.05 -10.46 0.72
CA LEU A 56 6.13 -9.50 1.33
C LEU A 56 4.67 -9.71 0.93
N ASN A 57 4.32 -10.83 0.29
CA ASN A 57 2.96 -11.11 -0.17
C ASN A 57 1.90 -10.87 0.92
N GLY A 58 1.09 -9.83 0.73
CA GLY A 58 -0.02 -9.49 1.62
C GLY A 58 0.38 -8.70 2.86
N VAL A 59 1.60 -8.16 2.93
CA VAL A 59 2.06 -7.28 4.01
C VAL A 59 1.67 -5.83 3.70
N PRO A 60 0.82 -5.17 4.51
CA PRO A 60 0.52 -3.75 4.32
C PRO A 60 1.77 -2.89 4.50
N VAL A 61 2.01 -1.97 3.57
CA VAL A 61 3.14 -1.04 3.61
C VAL A 61 2.70 0.38 3.28
N THR A 62 3.36 1.35 3.91
CA THR A 62 3.27 2.77 3.55
C THR A 62 4.61 3.23 3.00
N LEU A 63 4.60 4.16 2.05
CA LEU A 63 5.81 4.79 1.53
C LEU A 63 5.85 6.25 1.94
N LYS A 64 7.05 6.76 2.26
CA LYS A 64 7.25 8.19 2.45
C LYS A 64 6.83 8.91 1.16
N ASP A 65 6.10 10.01 1.31
CA ASP A 65 5.67 10.90 0.22
C ASP A 65 6.84 11.66 -0.41
N GLY A 66 7.76 10.90 -0.99
CA GLY A 66 8.86 11.34 -1.82
C GLY A 66 9.36 10.20 -2.73
N HIS A 67 8.74 9.03 -2.64
CA HIS A 67 8.89 7.96 -3.60
C HIS A 67 7.76 8.05 -4.61
N ALA A 68 8.11 8.33 -5.88
CA ALA A 68 7.14 8.28 -6.97
C ALA A 68 6.39 6.95 -6.93
N THR A 69 5.06 7.03 -6.90
CA THR A 69 4.16 5.89 -6.88
C THR A 69 3.14 6.09 -7.99
N ALA A 70 3.16 5.24 -9.00
CA ALA A 70 2.34 5.40 -10.20
C ALA A 70 0.86 5.46 -9.85
N GLY A 71 0.16 6.47 -10.37
CA GLY A 71 -1.28 6.65 -10.14
C GLY A 71 -1.66 7.17 -8.75
N MET A 72 -0.69 7.41 -7.85
CA MET A 72 -0.93 7.98 -6.52
C MET A 72 -0.21 9.32 -6.38
N ARG A 73 -0.92 10.29 -5.79
CA ARG A 73 -0.39 11.65 -5.56
C ARG A 73 0.90 11.61 -4.73
N THR A 74 1.97 12.18 -5.29
CA THR A 74 3.29 12.27 -4.64
C THR A 74 3.69 13.74 -4.52
N THR A 75 3.61 14.32 -3.32
CA THR A 75 3.73 15.80 -3.16
C THR A 75 5.09 16.27 -2.73
N VAL A 76 5.98 15.37 -2.27
CA VAL A 76 7.29 15.71 -1.67
C VAL A 76 7.20 16.74 -0.52
N GLY A 77 6.01 16.95 0.05
CA GLY A 77 5.75 17.99 1.04
C GLY A 77 5.81 19.43 0.51
N LEU A 78 5.74 19.62 -0.82
CA LEU A 78 5.82 20.94 -1.46
C LEU A 78 4.49 21.32 -2.11
N THR A 79 4.04 22.55 -1.87
CA THR A 79 2.77 23.08 -2.42
C THR A 79 2.77 23.09 -3.95
N ALA A 80 3.92 23.35 -4.57
CA ALA A 80 4.06 23.32 -6.03
C ALA A 80 3.84 21.93 -6.65
N TRP A 81 3.85 20.87 -5.83
CA TRP A 81 3.68 19.48 -6.24
C TRP A 81 2.41 18.86 -5.64
N ALA A 82 1.50 19.69 -5.09
CA ALA A 82 0.33 19.24 -4.34
C ALA A 82 -0.55 18.26 -5.12
N ASP A 83 -0.62 18.39 -6.45
CA ASP A 83 -1.45 17.59 -7.35
C ASP A 83 -0.63 16.69 -8.30
N TYR A 84 0.68 16.54 -8.05
CA TYR A 84 1.52 15.73 -8.92
C TYR A 84 1.20 14.23 -8.76
N VAL A 85 0.85 13.59 -9.88
CA VAL A 85 0.62 12.14 -9.96
C VAL A 85 1.66 11.55 -10.93
N PRO A 86 2.64 10.78 -10.44
CA PRO A 86 3.64 10.13 -11.29
C PRO A 86 3.01 9.10 -12.23
N SER A 87 3.53 9.00 -13.45
CA SER A 87 3.15 7.95 -14.41
C SER A 87 3.88 6.62 -14.16
N ALA A 88 4.94 6.62 -13.35
CA ALA A 88 5.76 5.45 -13.07
C ALA A 88 6.20 5.39 -11.60
N ASP A 89 6.38 4.16 -11.11
CA ASP A 89 6.92 3.90 -9.79
C ASP A 89 8.42 4.25 -9.74
N SER A 90 8.87 4.73 -8.60
CA SER A 90 10.30 4.74 -8.26
C SER A 90 10.82 3.30 -8.09
N THR A 91 12.15 3.12 -8.17
CA THR A 91 12.78 1.79 -8.00
C THR A 91 12.36 1.09 -6.71
N VAL A 92 12.18 1.82 -5.61
CA VAL A 92 11.77 1.27 -4.32
C VAL A 92 10.31 0.82 -4.36
N ALA A 93 9.40 1.66 -4.86
CA ALA A 93 7.99 1.34 -5.00
C ALA A 93 7.78 0.10 -5.89
N ALA A 94 8.44 0.06 -7.05
CA ALA A 94 8.37 -1.07 -7.97
C ALA A 94 8.87 -2.38 -7.35
N ARG A 95 9.97 -2.32 -6.57
CA ARG A 95 10.51 -3.51 -5.88
C ARG A 95 9.61 -3.99 -4.75
N LEU A 96 8.98 -3.09 -4.01
CA LEU A 96 8.00 -3.46 -2.97
C LEU A 96 6.80 -4.16 -3.61
N ARG A 97 6.19 -3.58 -4.65
CA ARG A 97 5.07 -4.24 -5.37
C ARG A 97 5.45 -5.61 -5.92
N LYS A 98 6.67 -5.76 -6.45
CA LYS A 98 7.17 -7.05 -6.94
C LYS A 98 7.38 -8.07 -5.81
N ALA A 99 7.66 -7.61 -4.60
CA ALA A 99 7.84 -8.49 -3.44
C ALA A 99 6.52 -9.04 -2.90
N GLY A 100 5.37 -8.53 -3.37
CA GLY A 100 4.01 -8.95 -3.00
C GLY A 100 3.28 -7.86 -2.23
#